data_AF-A0A2E1SBI1-F1
#
_entry.id   AF-A0A2E1SBI1-F1
#
_cell.length_a   1.000
_cell.length_b   1.000
_cell.length_c   1.000
_cell.angle_alpha   90.00
_cell.angle_beta   90.00
_cell.angle_gamma   90.00
#
_symmetry.space_group_name_H-M   'P 1'
#
loop_
_entity.id
_entity.type
_entity.pdbx_description
1 polymer ?
#
loop_
_entity_poly.entity_id
_entity_poly.type
_entity_poly.pdbx_seq_one_letter_code
_entity_poly.pdbx_strand_id
1 'polypeptide(L)' 'MTIYNAPVEDMMFLFDNLKDNKNYKEIDKFKEISSDLVKDVLDQAAKINQEIVHPLAKIGDDSPCV' A
#
# COMPACT_ATOMS: atom_id res chain seq x y z
N MET A 1 0.39 -22.34 -7.43
CA MET A 1 1.24 -21.26 -6.88
C MET A 1 0.31 -20.13 -6.48
N THR A 2 0.30 -19.74 -5.21
CA THR A 2 -0.51 -18.60 -4.76
C THR A 2 0.15 -17.32 -5.25
N ILE A 3 -0.65 -16.36 -5.71
CA ILE A 3 -0.18 -15.06 -6.19
C ILE A 3 -0.80 -14.00 -5.30
N TYR A 4 0.03 -13.16 -4.69
CA TYR A 4 -0.42 -11.93 -4.05
C TYR A 4 -0.35 -10.81 -5.08
N ASN A 5 -1.43 -10.06 -5.25
CA ASN A 5 -1.48 -8.84 -6.04
C ASN A 5 -1.98 -7.73 -5.14
N ALA A 6 -1.17 -6.69 -4.94
CA ALA A 6 -1.54 -5.58 -4.08
C ALA A 6 -2.65 -4.74 -4.75
N PRO A 7 -3.71 -4.36 -4.02
CA PRO A 7 -4.85 -3.64 -4.57
C PRO A 7 -4.58 -2.12 -4.64
N VAL A 8 -3.56 -1.70 -5.40
CA VAL A 8 -3.15 -0.27 -5.46
C VAL A 8 -4.29 0.62 -5.99
N GLU A 9 -5.00 0.16 -7.02
CA GLU A 9 -6.12 0.91 -7.62
C GLU A 9 -7.24 1.18 -6.62
N ASP A 10 -7.61 0.17 -5.83
CA ASP A 10 -8.64 0.33 -4.79
C ASP A 10 -8.15 1.30 -3.70
N MET A 11 -6.89 1.22 -3.29
CA MET A 11 -6.31 2.14 -2.30
C MET A 11 -6.27 3.59 -2.81
N MET A 12 -5.94 3.79 -4.09
CA MET A 12 -6.01 5.09 -4.74
C MET A 12 -7.44 5.62 -4.84
N PHE A 13 -8.41 4.75 -5.14
CA PHE A 13 -9.82 5.13 -5.12
C PHE A 13 -10.24 5.65 -3.75
N LEU A 14 -9.89 4.96 -2.65
CA LEU A 14 -10.15 5.42 -1.29
C LEU A 14 -9.44 6.76 -1.02
N PHE A 15 -8.17 6.86 -1.41
CA PHE A 15 -7.39 8.07 -1.21
C PHE A 15 -7.98 9.27 -1.95
N ASP A 16 -8.52 9.11 -3.15
CA ASP A 16 -9.05 10.25 -3.92
C ASP A 16 -10.51 10.57 -3.61
N ASN A 17 -11.34 9.56 -3.35
CA ASN A 17 -12.79 9.72 -3.27
C ASN A 17 -13.33 9.70 -1.83
N LEU A 18 -12.59 9.13 -0.87
CA LEU A 18 -13.04 9.03 0.52
C LEU A 18 -12.23 9.89 1.50
N LYS A 19 -11.18 10.59 1.04
CA LYS A 19 -10.44 11.57 1.86
C LYS A 19 -11.20 12.87 2.11
N ASP A 20 -12.44 12.99 1.64
CA ASP A 20 -13.23 14.24 1.59
C ASP A 20 -13.83 14.65 2.94
N ASN A 21 -13.01 14.61 3.99
CA ASN A 21 -13.30 15.15 5.30
C ASN A 21 -12.77 16.58 5.38
N LYS A 22 -13.62 17.55 5.72
CA LYS A 22 -13.25 18.98 5.87
C LYS A 22 -12.02 19.15 6.75
N ASN A 23 -11.91 18.37 7.82
CA ASN A 23 -10.79 18.43 8.76
C ASN A 23 -9.48 17.86 8.18
N TYR A 24 -9.53 17.00 7.15
CA TYR A 24 -8.35 16.36 6.57
C TYR A 24 -7.60 17.31 5.62
N LYS A 25 -8.33 18.06 4.79
CA LYS A 25 -7.74 19.03 3.84
C LYS A 25 -7.14 20.27 4.52
N GLU A 26 -7.57 20.57 5.75
CA GLU A 26 -7.09 21.71 6.54
C GLU A 26 -5.78 21.42 7.30
N ILE A 27 -5.33 20.17 7.34
CA ILE A 27 -4.06 19.79 7.97
C ILE A 27 -2.91 20.20 7.04
N ASP A 28 -2.12 21.21 7.46
CA ASP A 28 -1.01 21.74 6.68
C ASP A 28 -0.02 20.67 6.18
N LYS A 29 0.25 19.65 7.00
CA LYS A 29 1.15 18.53 6.64
C LYS A 29 0.68 17.71 5.43
N PHE A 30 -0.63 17.68 5.17
CA PHE A 30 -1.19 16.91 4.05
C PHE A 30 -1.22 17.70 2.74
N LYS A 31 -0.91 19.00 2.76
CA LYS A 31 -0.80 19.82 1.54
C LYS A 31 0.37 19.38 0.65
N GLU A 32 1.39 18.77 1.23
CA GLU A 32 2.57 18.25 0.52
C GLU A 32 2.34 16.85 -0.06
N ILE A 33 1.25 16.17 0.32
CA ILE A 33 0.94 14.81 -0.13
C ILE A 33 0.07 14.87 -1.38
N SER A 34 0.67 14.67 -2.55
CA SER A 34 -0.04 14.56 -3.83
C SER A 34 -0.51 13.12 -4.09
N SER A 35 -1.53 12.97 -4.96
CA SER A 35 -1.98 11.64 -5.42
C SER A 35 -0.87 10.90 -6.15
N ASP A 36 -0.02 11.59 -6.92
CA ASP A 36 1.13 10.97 -7.59
C ASP A 36 2.13 10.39 -6.59
N LEU A 37 2.47 11.15 -5.54
CA LEU A 37 3.37 10.69 -4.48
C LEU A 37 2.81 9.44 -3.78
N VAL A 38 1.51 9.45 -3.46
CA VAL A 38 0.86 8.31 -2.83
C VAL A 38 0.86 7.09 -3.75
N LYS A 39 0.53 7.28 -5.02
CA LYS A 39 0.54 6.20 -6.01
C LYS A 39 1.92 5.58 -6.15
N ASP A 40 2.97 6.39 -6.27
CA ASP A 40 4.35 5.91 -6.38
C ASP A 40 4.77 5.09 -5.15
N VAL A 41 4.42 5.56 -3.94
CA VAL A 41 4.69 4.82 -2.70
C VAL A 41 3.95 3.49 -2.67
N LEU A 42 2.67 3.48 -3.04
CA LEU A 42 1.85 2.26 -3.08
C LEU A 42 2.36 1.26 -4.11
N ASP A 43 2.79 1.71 -5.29
CA ASP A 43 3.37 0.87 -6.34
C ASP A 43 4.70 0.24 -5.91
N GLN A 44 5.59 1.00 -5.25
CA GLN A 44 6.84 0.43 -4.72
C GLN A 44 6.59 -0.55 -3.57
N ALA A 45 5.64 -0.24 -2.68
CA ALA A 45 5.25 -1.15 -1.59
C ALA A 45 4.61 -2.43 -2.14
N ALA A 46 3.78 -2.33 -3.18
CA ALA A 46 3.22 -3.46 -3.90
C ALA A 46 4.33 -4.36 -4.44
N LYS A 47 5.33 -3.79 -5.11
CA LYS A 47 6.46 -4.54 -5.65
C LYS A 47 7.22 -5.31 -4.57
N ILE A 48 7.57 -4.65 -3.45
CA ILE A 48 8.25 -5.30 -2.33
C ILE A 48 7.42 -6.48 -1.79
N ASN A 49 6.13 -6.27 -1.58
CA ASN A 49 5.27 -7.31 -1.02
C ASN A 49 5.07 -8.49 -1.97
N GLN A 50 4.99 -8.24 -3.28
CA GLN A 50 4.79 -9.28 -4.28
C GLN A 50 6.07 -10.07 -4.59
N GLU A 51 7.21 -9.39 -4.70
CA GLU A 51 8.47 -10.00 -5.14
C GLU A 51 9.32 -10.54 -3.97
N ILE A 52 9.16 -10.00 -2.77
CA ILE A 52 10.01 -10.34 -1.61
C ILE A 52 9.19 -10.96 -0.48
N VAL A 53 8.16 -10.27 0.02
CA VAL A 53 7.45 -10.73 1.23
C VAL A 53 6.59 -11.96 0.95
N HIS A 54 5.81 -11.97 -0.13
CA HIS A 54 4.91 -13.07 -0.46
C HIS A 54 5.64 -14.42 -0.68
N PRO A 55 6.77 -14.48 -1.41
CA PRO A 55 7.56 -15.71 -1.51
C PRO A 55 8.02 -16.27 -0.16
N LEU A 56 8.28 -15.41 0.83
CA LEU A 56 8.72 -15.81 2.17
C LEU A 56 7.57 -16.28 3.06
N ALA A 57 6.32 -15.95 2.74
CA ALA A 57 5.17 -16.26 3.58
C ALA A 57 5.00 -17.77 3.81
N LYS A 58 5.11 -18.58 2.74
CA LYS A 58 5.02 -20.04 2.86
C LYS A 58 6.21 -20.63 3.62
N ILE A 59 7.41 -20.08 3.42
CA ILE A 59 8.63 -20.52 4.10
C ILE A 59 8.52 -20.28 5.60
N GLY A 60 8.03 -19.11 6.03
CA GLY A 60 7.84 -18.79 7.44
C GLY A 60 6.78 -19.66 8.11
N ASP A 61 5.74 -20.07 7.38
CA ASP A 61 4.72 -21.01 7.84
C ASP A 61 5.28 -22.44 7.99
N ASP A 62 6.08 -22.91 7.03
CA ASP A 62 6.71 -24.25 7.08
C ASP A 62 7.89 -24.33 8.05
N SER A 63 8.57 -23.22 8.33
CA SER A 63 9.80 -23.16 9.13
C SER A 63 9.76 -21.95 10.07
N PRO A 64 9.00 -22.04 11.18
CA PRO A 64 8.91 -20.98 12.16
C PRO A 64 10.23 -20.79 12.91
N CYS A 65 10.37 -19.65 13.59
CA CYS A 65 11.50 -19.40 14.47
C CYS A 65 11.57 -20.44 15.61
N VAL A 66 12.80 -20.84 15.97
CA VAL A 66 13.13 -21.79 17.04
C VAL A 66 13.51 -21.08 18.33
#